data_AF-A0A532B881-F1
#
_entry.id   AF-A0A532B881-F1
#
_cell.length_a   1.000
_cell.length_b   1.000
_cell.length_c   1.000
_cell.angle_alpha   90.00
_cell.angle_beta   90.00
_cell.angle_gamma   90.00
#
_symmetry.space_group_name_H-M   'P 1'
#
loop_
_entity.id
_entity.type
_entity.pdbx_description
1 polymer ?
#
loop_
_entity_poly.entity_id
_entity_poly.type
_entity_poly.pdbx_seq_one_letter_code
_entity_poly.pdbx_strand_id
1 'polypeptide(L)'
;MIWDWGFALEILPVLARAAVISIEATLIGFALAASLGLVLAVVRIAVPWTSWTISVLVELIRSTPLLIQIFFLYFVFPKFGVVLDAFTAGVLAIG
;
A
#
# COMPACT_ATOMS: atom_id res chain seq x y z
N MET A 1 34.70 8.91 -7.71
CA MET A 1 33.71 7.91 -8.15
C MET A 1 33.68 7.96 -9.66
N ILE A 2 33.93 6.85 -10.35
CA ILE A 2 33.87 6.79 -11.81
C ILE A 2 32.51 6.20 -12.15
N TRP A 3 31.66 7.01 -12.77
CA TRP A 3 30.38 6.57 -13.30
C TRP A 3 30.59 5.54 -14.43
N ASP A 4 29.76 4.49 -14.49
CA ASP A 4 29.85 3.40 -15.48
C ASP A 4 28.55 3.25 -16.28
N TRP A 5 28.57 3.68 -17.54
CA TRP A 5 27.43 3.56 -18.46
C TRP A 5 27.18 2.12 -18.91
N GLY A 6 28.20 1.26 -18.94
CA GLY A 6 28.08 -0.14 -19.35
C GLY A 6 27.24 -0.92 -18.34
N PHE A 7 27.56 -0.78 -17.05
CA PHE A 7 26.78 -1.37 -15.98
C PHE A 7 25.33 -0.87 -15.95
N ALA A 8 25.13 0.45 -16.15
CA ALA A 8 23.79 1.03 -16.17
C ALA A 8 22.90 0.39 -17.26
N LEU A 9 23.44 0.18 -18.46
CA LEU A 9 22.73 -0.50 -19.56
C LEU A 9 22.48 -1.98 -19.26
N GLU A 10 23.42 -2.66 -18.62
CA GLU A 10 23.31 -4.07 -18.24
C GLU A 10 22.15 -4.32 -17.26
N ILE A 11 21.92 -3.42 -16.30
CA ILE A 11 20.85 -3.57 -15.30
C ILE A 11 19.47 -3.09 -15.77
N LEU A 12 19.37 -2.43 -16.93
CA LEU A 12 18.08 -1.91 -17.45
C LEU A 12 16.97 -2.97 -17.49
N PRO A 13 17.19 -4.23 -17.91
CA PRO A 13 16.14 -5.25 -17.90
C PRO A 13 15.62 -5.58 -16.49
N VAL A 14 16.50 -5.53 -15.47
CA VAL A 14 16.11 -5.74 -14.07
C VAL A 14 15.28 -4.56 -13.58
N LEU A 15 15.70 -3.33 -13.88
CA LEU A 15 14.96 -2.12 -13.53
C LEU A 15 13.60 -2.06 -14.23
N ALA A 16 13.52 -2.47 -15.49
CA ALA A 16 12.27 -2.56 -16.23
C ALA A 16 11.28 -3.54 -15.56
N ARG A 17 11.76 -4.71 -15.13
CA ARG A 17 10.93 -5.65 -14.34
C ARG A 17 10.47 -5.04 -13.01
N ALA A 18 11.35 -4.34 -12.29
CA ALA A 18 10.99 -3.67 -11.05
C ALA A 18 9.98 -2.52 -11.26
N ALA A 19 10.09 -1.81 -12.37
CA ALA A 19 9.13 -0.77 -12.76
C ALA A 19 7.74 -1.35 -13.01
N VAL A 20 7.66 -2.52 -13.67
CA VAL A 20 6.38 -3.24 -13.85
C VAL A 20 5.76 -3.59 -12.49
N ILE A 21 6.53 -4.15 -11.57
CA ILE A 21 6.04 -4.49 -10.21
C ILE A 21 5.52 -3.23 -9.49
N SER A 22 6.19 -2.09 -9.66
CA SER A 22 5.75 -0.82 -9.06
C SER A 22 4.42 -0.34 -9.64
N ILE A 23 4.23 -0.47 -10.97
CA ILE A 23 2.97 -0.15 -11.64
C ILE A 23 1.86 -1.09 -11.15
N GLU A 24 2.12 -2.40 -11.08
CA GLU A 24 1.16 -3.39 -10.59
C GLU A 24 0.73 -3.08 -9.15
N ALA A 25 1.68 -2.90 -8.24
CA ALA A 25 1.39 -2.57 -6.85
C ALA A 25 0.60 -1.27 -6.72
N THR A 26 0.93 -0.25 -7.51
CA THR A 26 0.24 1.04 -7.50
C THR A 26 -1.20 0.91 -8.02
N LEU A 27 -1.40 0.23 -9.16
CA LEU A 27 -2.73 0.09 -9.74
C LEU A 27 -3.66 -0.74 -8.87
N ILE A 28 -3.16 -1.85 -8.32
CA ILE A 28 -3.95 -2.73 -7.45
C ILE A 28 -4.24 -2.03 -6.11
N GLY A 29 -3.23 -1.44 -5.47
CA GLY A 29 -3.40 -0.67 -4.24
C GLY A 29 -4.36 0.50 -4.42
N PHE A 30 -4.20 1.29 -5.49
CA PHE A 30 -5.12 2.39 -5.79
C PHE A 30 -6.56 1.90 -6.02
N ALA A 31 -6.76 0.82 -6.77
CA ALA A 31 -8.09 0.26 -6.99
C ALA A 31 -8.74 -0.18 -5.67
N LEU A 32 -7.97 -0.77 -4.76
CA LEU A 32 -8.42 -1.16 -3.42
C LEU A 32 -8.81 0.08 -2.60
N ALA A 33 -7.92 1.07 -2.48
CA ALA A 33 -8.15 2.32 -1.75
C ALA A 33 -9.37 3.09 -2.29
N ALA A 34 -9.49 3.22 -3.61
CA ALA A 34 -10.59 3.93 -4.24
C ALA A 34 -11.93 3.23 -3.95
N SER A 35 -11.96 1.91 -4.05
CA SER A 35 -13.16 1.11 -3.79
C SER A 35 -13.57 1.16 -2.31
N LEU A 36 -12.64 0.91 -1.39
CA LEU A 36 -12.89 0.95 0.05
C LEU A 36 -13.25 2.38 0.51
N GLY A 37 -12.51 3.37 0.05
CA GLY A 37 -12.76 4.79 0.34
C GLY A 37 -14.14 5.24 -0.14
N LEU A 38 -14.57 4.80 -1.34
CA LEU A 38 -15.92 5.07 -1.85
C LEU A 38 -16.99 4.43 -0.96
N VAL A 39 -16.83 3.16 -0.59
CA VAL A 39 -17.77 2.45 0.30
C VAL A 39 -17.86 3.18 1.65
N LEU A 40 -16.73 3.51 2.27
CA LEU A 40 -16.70 4.24 3.54
C LEU A 40 -17.35 5.62 3.43
N ALA A 41 -17.13 6.35 2.33
CA ALA A 41 -17.75 7.65 2.09
C ALA A 41 -19.28 7.54 1.96
N VAL A 42 -19.77 6.56 1.20
CA VAL A 42 -21.21 6.31 1.03
C VAL A 42 -21.85 5.92 2.36
N VAL A 43 -21.24 5.00 3.12
CA VAL A 43 -21.75 4.57 4.44
C VAL A 43 -21.81 5.74 5.41
N ARG A 44 -20.78 6.58 5.44
CA ARG A 44 -20.74 7.78 6.28
C ARG A 44 -21.90 8.73 6.01
N ILE A 45 -22.34 8.86 4.76
CA ILE A 45 -23.47 9.71 4.37
C ILE A 45 -24.80 9.02 4.69
N ALA A 46 -24.93 7.73 4.32
CA ALA A 46 -26.17 6.98 4.46
C ALA A 46 -26.50 6.63 5.92
N VAL A 47 -25.49 6.48 6.78
CA VAL A 47 -25.64 6.07 8.19
C VAL A 47 -24.92 7.09 9.10
N PRO A 48 -25.56 8.22 9.44
CA PRO A 48 -24.88 9.36 10.08
C PRO A 48 -24.16 9.06 11.39
N TRP A 49 -24.65 8.11 12.19
CA TRP A 49 -24.01 7.73 13.45
C TRP A 49 -22.62 7.07 13.26
N THR A 50 -22.33 6.54 12.06
CA THR A 50 -21.01 5.94 11.75
C THR A 50 -19.95 6.99 11.40
N SER A 51 -20.37 8.25 11.16
CA SER A 51 -19.51 9.30 10.63
C SER A 51 -18.29 9.57 11.51
N TRP A 52 -18.48 9.59 12.83
CA TRP A 52 -17.37 9.79 13.77
C TRP A 52 -16.36 8.63 13.70
N THR A 53 -16.84 7.38 13.79
CA THR A 53 -15.98 6.18 13.75
C THR A 53 -15.21 6.08 12.43
N ILE A 54 -15.88 6.28 11.30
CA ILE A 54 -15.24 6.24 9.98
C ILE A 54 -14.19 7.35 9.86
N SER A 55 -14.49 8.56 10.35
CA SER A 55 -13.54 9.68 10.31
C SER A 55 -12.29 9.37 11.13
N VAL A 56 -12.45 8.85 12.34
CA VAL A 56 -11.32 8.46 13.21
C VAL A 56 -10.46 7.38 12.56
N LEU A 57 -11.07 6.33 12.00
CA LEU A 57 -10.34 5.25 11.33
C LEU A 57 -9.55 5.77 10.11
N VAL A 58 -10.19 6.55 9.25
CA VAL A 58 -9.55 7.13 8.06
C VAL A 58 -8.43 8.08 8.46
N GLU A 59 -8.64 8.91 9.48
CA GLU A 59 -7.63 9.86 9.95
C GLU A 59 -6.44 9.16 10.61
N LEU A 60 -6.65 8.05 11.32
CA LEU A 60 -5.57 7.23 11.85
C LEU A 60 -4.72 6.62 10.73
N ILE A 61 -5.36 6.04 9.71
CA ILE A 61 -4.64 5.46 8.55
C ILE A 61 -3.84 6.56 7.82
N ARG A 62 -4.44 7.74 7.61
CA ARG A 62 -3.77 8.86 6.92
C ARG A 62 -2.66 9.52 7.75
N SER A 63 -2.77 9.48 9.08
CA SER A 63 -1.80 10.09 9.99
C SER A 63 -0.68 9.13 10.40
N THR A 64 -0.77 7.85 10.04
CA THR A 64 0.28 6.86 10.30
C THR A 64 1.21 6.73 9.08
N PRO A 65 2.54 6.80 9.26
CA PRO A 65 3.47 6.64 8.14
C PRO A 65 3.26 5.31 7.41
N LEU A 66 3.14 5.38 6.08
CA LEU A 66 2.93 4.19 5.22
C LEU A 66 3.98 3.11 5.47
N LEU A 67 5.24 3.51 5.67
CA LEU A 67 6.33 2.58 5.97
C LEU A 67 6.03 1.76 7.24
N ILE A 68 5.52 2.38 8.29
CA ILE A 68 5.17 1.68 9.54
C ILE A 68 4.01 0.71 9.29
N GLN A 69 3.03 1.08 8.47
CA GLN A 69 1.91 0.20 8.12
C GLN A 69 2.41 -1.06 7.40
N ILE A 70 3.26 -0.93 6.38
CA ILE A 70 3.89 -2.07 5.68
C ILE A 70 4.69 -2.92 6.65
N PHE A 71 5.52 -2.30 7.50
CA PHE A 71 6.32 -3.03 8.50
C PHE A 71 5.45 -3.83 9.47
N PHE A 72 4.32 -3.26 9.90
CA PHE A 72 3.38 -3.96 10.77
C PHE A 72 2.75 -5.16 10.07
N LEU A 73 2.26 -4.98 8.84
CA LEU A 73 1.66 -6.05 8.03
C LEU A 73 2.65 -7.18 7.70
N TYR A 74 3.93 -6.85 7.47
CA TYR A 74 4.91 -7.86 7.06
C TYR A 74 5.60 -8.54 8.26
N PHE A 75 5.93 -7.81 9.33
CA PHE A 75 6.72 -8.34 10.45
C PHE A 75 5.93 -8.60 11.73
N VAL A 76 4.77 -7.94 11.93
CA VAL A 76 3.99 -8.07 13.16
C VAL A 76 2.83 -9.05 12.99
N PHE A 77 2.08 -8.99 11.89
CA PHE A 77 1.01 -9.95 11.57
C PHE A 77 1.41 -11.44 11.67
N PRO A 78 2.63 -11.86 11.29
CA PRO A 78 3.06 -13.25 11.49
C PRO A 78 3.01 -13.71 12.95
N LYS A 79 3.17 -12.81 13.93
CA LYS A 79 3.03 -13.12 15.35
C LYS A 79 1.60 -13.48 15.75
N PHE A 80 0.63 -13.10 14.93
CA PHE A 80 -0.79 -13.44 15.07
C PHE A 80 -1.23 -14.56 14.11
N GLY A 81 -0.29 -15.23 13.43
CA GLY A 81 -0.56 -16.35 12.53
C GLY A 81 -0.93 -15.96 11.09
N VAL A 82 -0.90 -14.66 10.75
CA VAL A 82 -1.16 -14.18 9.39
C VAL A 82 0.16 -13.85 8.71
N VAL A 83 0.53 -14.62 7.69
CA VAL A 83 1.79 -14.41 6.94
C VAL A 83 1.45 -13.88 5.55
N LEU A 84 1.96 -12.69 5.24
CA LEU A 84 1.80 -12.04 3.94
C LEU A 84 3.15 -12.00 3.24
N ASP A 85 3.16 -12.24 1.93
CA ASP A 85 4.35 -11.96 1.13
C ASP A 85 4.54 -10.44 0.97
N ALA A 86 5.74 -10.03 0.54
CA ALA A 86 6.12 -8.62 0.48
C ALA A 86 5.25 -7.81 -0.49
N PHE A 87 4.81 -8.42 -1.60
CA PHE A 87 3.96 -7.73 -2.58
C PHE A 87 2.56 -7.51 -2.00
N THR A 88 1.95 -8.54 -1.42
CA THR A 88 0.62 -8.42 -0.79
C THR A 88 0.63 -7.42 0.38
N ALA A 89 1.65 -7.47 1.24
CA ALA A 89 1.78 -6.50 2.34
C ALA A 89 1.93 -5.05 1.82
N GLY A 90 2.67 -4.86 0.72
CA GLY A 90 2.80 -3.55 0.06
C GLY A 90 1.47 -3.05 -0.51
N VAL A 91 0.75 -3.91 -1.25
CA VAL A 91 -0.56 -3.57 -1.84
C VAL A 91 -1.58 -3.19 -0.77
N LEU A 92 -1.68 -3.95 0.32
CA LEU A 92 -2.61 -3.68 1.43
C LEU A 92 -2.26 -2.44 2.25
N ALA A 93 -1.00 -2.01 2.25
CA ALA A 93 -0.65 -0.76 2.91
C ALA A 93 -0.92 0.46 2.01
N ILE A 94 -0.71 0.31 0.70
CA ILE A 94 -1.03 1.36 -0.28
C ILE A 94 -2.54 1.56 -0.39
N GLY A 95 -3.30 0.46 -0.36
CA GLY A 95 -4.73 0.38 -0.64
C GLY A 95 -5.63 0.28 0.57
#